data_AF-A0A9Q1H613-F1
#
_entry.id   AF-A0A9Q1H613-F1
#
_cell.length_a   1.000
_cell.length_b   1.000
_cell.length_c   1.000
_cell.angle_alpha   90.00
_cell.angle_beta   90.00
_cell.angle_gamma   90.00
#
_symmetry.space_group_name_H-M   'P 1'
#
loop_
_entity.id
_entity.type
_entity.pdbx_description
1 polymer ?
#
loop_
_entity_poly.entity_id
_entity_poly.type
_entity_poly.pdbx_seq_one_letter_code
_entity_poly.pdbx_strand_id
1 'polypeptide(L)'
;MGAAETKTHKSPTEVCKVTGLSNHEKDLIRKSWASFMKNKNENATLLIINLFKMSEGAQDLFSKFKGTNPDELKGSIRVRSHGLRVVAALNSVVENLDDIECLLDMLQHIAHSHHPRGPTKKHFQDLGGVVIATFEQSLGKKLTEDVKNAWVKAYGVILSVIEKEYDVIEGNANEPTVEDAEVAKSKEENKENGEVTKEEGEGKTGKVEE
;
A
#
# COMPACT_ATOMS: atom_id res chain seq x y z
N MET A 1 1.31 -20.44 48.23
CA MET A 1 1.32 -21.32 47.04
C MET A 1 1.28 -20.42 45.83
N GLY A 2 2.42 -20.20 45.17
CA GLY A 2 2.50 -19.38 43.96
C GLY A 2 2.28 -20.27 42.74
N ALA A 3 1.25 -19.98 41.94
CA ALA A 3 1.10 -20.57 40.63
C ALA A 3 2.16 -19.96 39.71
N ALA A 4 3.16 -20.74 39.34
CA ALA A 4 4.08 -20.39 38.27
C ALA A 4 3.30 -20.49 36.96
N GLU A 5 3.06 -19.35 36.32
CA GLU A 5 2.56 -19.28 34.96
C GLU A 5 3.54 -19.99 34.03
N THR A 6 3.11 -21.12 33.48
CA THR A 6 3.85 -21.90 32.50
C THR A 6 3.96 -21.07 31.23
N LYS A 7 5.11 -20.42 31.00
CA LYS A 7 5.48 -19.91 29.67
C LYS A 7 5.54 -21.11 28.72
N THR A 8 4.53 -21.27 27.88
CA THR A 8 4.54 -22.21 26.76
C THR A 8 5.69 -21.82 25.84
N HIS A 9 6.81 -22.51 25.94
CA HIS A 9 7.90 -22.43 24.97
C HIS A 9 7.38 -23.00 23.64
N LYS A 10 7.01 -22.13 22.70
CA LYS A 10 6.67 -22.53 21.33
C LYS A 10 7.90 -23.11 20.63
N SER A 11 7.72 -24.18 19.85
CA SER A 11 8.83 -24.86 19.17
C SER A 11 9.48 -23.93 18.12
N PRO A 12 10.83 -23.90 17.97
CA PRO A 12 11.49 -23.09 16.94
C PRO A 12 10.99 -23.37 15.51
N THR A 13 10.53 -24.59 15.25
CA THR A 13 10.04 -25.06 13.95
C THR A 13 8.55 -24.91 13.74
N GLU A 14 7.79 -24.50 14.76
CA GLU A 14 6.34 -24.30 14.62
C GLU A 14 6.07 -23.15 13.66
N VAL A 15 5.25 -23.42 12.64
CA VAL A 15 4.93 -22.50 11.53
C VAL A 15 3.52 -21.96 11.68
N CYS A 16 3.37 -20.63 11.58
CA CYS A 16 2.06 -20.00 11.50
C CYS A 16 1.36 -20.39 10.19
N LYS A 17 0.14 -20.94 10.28
CA LYS A 17 -0.62 -21.38 9.10
C LYS A 17 -1.02 -20.25 8.16
N VAL A 18 -1.14 -19.02 8.66
CA VAL A 18 -1.55 -17.85 7.88
C VAL A 18 -0.36 -17.18 7.22
N THR A 19 0.69 -16.88 7.99
CA THR A 19 1.84 -16.11 7.49
C THR A 19 2.95 -17.00 6.94
N GLY A 20 2.92 -18.31 7.21
CA GLY A 20 3.98 -19.25 6.85
C GLY A 20 5.29 -19.04 7.62
N LEU A 21 5.34 -18.08 8.55
CA LEU A 21 6.52 -17.77 9.37
C LEU A 21 6.63 -18.73 10.54
N SER A 22 7.81 -19.32 10.69
CA SER A 22 8.23 -20.06 11.89
C SER A 22 8.61 -19.15 13.04
N ASN A 23 8.60 -19.66 14.27
CA ASN A 23 9.09 -18.90 15.42
C ASN A 23 10.57 -18.49 15.26
N HIS A 24 11.38 -19.36 14.65
CA HIS A 24 12.77 -19.03 14.33
C HIS A 24 12.88 -17.83 13.36
N GLU A 25 12.11 -17.83 12.27
CA GLU A 25 12.09 -16.72 11.30
C GLU A 25 11.62 -15.41 11.96
N LYS A 26 10.59 -15.47 12.81
CA LYS A 26 10.13 -14.29 13.58
C LYS A 26 11.22 -13.73 14.48
N ASP A 27 12.01 -14.58 15.13
CA ASP A 27 13.13 -14.15 15.96
C ASP A 27 14.25 -13.52 15.13
N LEU A 28 14.55 -14.06 13.94
CA LEU A 28 15.51 -13.46 13.01
C LEU A 28 15.07 -12.07 12.55
N ILE A 29 13.78 -11.92 12.21
CA ILE A 29 13.18 -10.63 11.85
C ILE A 29 13.33 -9.63 12.99
N ARG A 30 12.93 -9.99 14.22
CA ARG A 30 13.04 -9.09 15.39
C ARG A 30 14.47 -8.65 15.68
N LYS A 31 15.42 -9.59 15.69
CA LYS A 31 16.84 -9.30 15.99
C LYS A 31 17.50 -8.42 14.93
N SER A 32 17.23 -8.70 13.66
CA SER A 32 17.75 -7.91 12.54
C SER A 32 17.09 -6.52 12.49
N TRP A 33 15.78 -6.43 12.72
CA TRP A 33 15.07 -5.16 12.85
C TRP A 33 15.63 -4.29 13.97
N ALA A 34 15.88 -4.87 15.15
CA ALA A 34 16.50 -4.15 16.26
C ALA A 34 17.89 -3.59 15.90
N SER A 35 18.64 -4.27 15.02
CA SER A 35 19.92 -3.76 14.50
C SER A 35 19.71 -2.63 13.49
N PHE A 36 18.73 -2.76 12.60
CA PHE A 36 18.34 -1.72 11.65
C PHE A 36 17.91 -0.43 12.36
N MET A 37 17.16 -0.54 13.45
CA MET A 37 16.64 0.61 14.21
C MET A 37 17.72 1.43 14.93
N LYS A 38 18.95 0.93 15.06
CA LYS A 38 20.07 1.68 15.66
C LYS A 38 20.45 2.93 14.87
N ASN A 39 20.31 2.90 13.55
CA ASN A 39 20.56 4.03 12.64
C ASN A 39 19.27 4.42 11.91
N LYS A 40 18.17 4.51 12.66
CA LYS A 40 16.81 4.65 12.11
C LYS A 40 16.68 5.79 11.09
N ASN A 41 17.27 6.95 11.37
CA ASN A 41 17.11 8.14 10.54
C ASN A 41 17.81 8.01 9.19
N GLU A 42 19.04 7.48 9.22
CA GLU A 42 19.86 7.21 8.05
C GLU A 42 19.22 6.11 7.20
N ASN A 43 18.80 5.02 7.85
CA ASN A 43 18.18 3.89 7.18
C ASN A 43 16.80 4.23 6.59
N ALA A 44 16.01 5.05 7.27
CA ALA A 44 14.75 5.57 6.75
C ALA A 44 14.95 6.41 5.48
N THR A 45 15.96 7.28 5.49
CA THR A 45 16.33 8.07 4.31
C THR A 45 16.79 7.16 3.18
N LEU A 46 17.67 6.21 3.49
CA LEU A 46 18.23 5.25 2.53
C LEU A 46 17.12 4.43 1.84
N LEU A 47 16.10 4.00 2.58
CA LEU A 47 14.97 3.26 2.04
C LEU A 47 14.26 4.04 0.92
N ILE A 48 13.99 5.34 1.14
CA ILE A 48 13.33 6.17 0.13
C ILE A 48 14.24 6.45 -1.06
N ILE A 49 15.54 6.66 -0.83
CA ILE A 49 16.49 6.84 -1.94
C ILE A 49 16.57 5.58 -2.79
N ASN A 50 16.62 4.40 -2.18
CA ASN A 50 16.59 3.13 -2.90
C ASN A 50 15.27 2.95 -3.66
N LEU A 51 14.14 3.35 -3.08
CA LEU A 51 12.84 3.31 -3.76
C LEU A 51 12.86 4.12 -5.06
N PHE A 52 13.33 5.37 -5.02
CA PHE A 52 13.39 6.22 -6.22
C PHE A 52 14.38 5.72 -7.27
N LYS A 53 15.40 4.97 -6.86
CA LYS A 53 16.39 4.40 -7.79
C LYS A 53 15.94 3.08 -8.42
N MET A 54 15.14 2.29 -7.71
CA MET A 54 14.84 0.91 -8.08
C MET A 54 13.41 0.72 -8.61
N SER A 55 12.48 1.62 -8.29
CA SER A 55 11.09 1.54 -8.74
C SER A 55 10.78 2.68 -9.71
N GLU A 56 10.58 2.33 -10.98
CA GLU A 56 10.19 3.27 -12.02
C GLU A 56 8.84 3.92 -11.67
N GLY A 57 8.72 5.24 -11.87
CA GLY A 57 7.50 5.99 -11.57
C GLY A 57 7.24 6.25 -10.08
N ALA A 58 7.91 5.57 -9.15
CA ALA A 58 7.67 5.77 -7.72
C ALA A 58 7.98 7.20 -7.27
N GLN A 59 9.04 7.82 -7.80
CA GLN A 59 9.39 9.21 -7.47
C GLN A 59 8.36 10.22 -7.99
N ASP A 60 7.64 9.90 -9.07
CA ASP A 60 6.64 10.79 -9.66
C ASP A 60 5.40 10.97 -8.78
N LEU A 61 5.14 10.01 -7.89
CA LEU A 61 4.12 10.11 -6.84
C LEU A 61 4.45 11.20 -5.81
N PHE A 62 5.71 11.65 -5.77
CA PHE A 62 6.18 12.70 -4.88
C PHE A 62 6.45 13.97 -5.70
N SER A 63 5.41 14.76 -5.94
CA SER A 63 5.47 15.98 -6.76
C SER A 63 6.59 16.96 -6.38
N LYS A 64 7.01 16.98 -5.11
CA LYS A 64 8.11 17.82 -4.61
C LYS A 64 9.52 17.29 -4.93
N PHE A 65 9.65 16.05 -5.38
CA PHE A 65 10.92 15.39 -5.66
C PHE A 65 11.04 14.96 -7.13
N LYS A 66 9.96 15.02 -7.91
CA LYS A 66 9.94 14.63 -9.32
C LYS A 66 11.08 15.29 -10.10
N GLY A 67 11.80 14.48 -10.88
CA GLY A 67 12.90 14.92 -11.74
C GLY A 67 14.19 15.33 -11.02
N THR A 68 14.25 15.24 -9.68
CA THR A 68 15.49 15.49 -8.92
C THR A 68 16.31 14.21 -8.84
N ASN A 69 17.64 14.29 -8.95
CA ASN A 69 18.49 13.12 -8.73
C ASN A 69 18.30 12.59 -7.29
N PRO A 70 17.95 11.30 -7.09
CA PRO A 70 17.76 10.73 -5.75
C PRO A 70 18.95 10.94 -4.80
N ASP A 71 20.19 10.97 -5.29
CA ASP A 71 21.35 11.19 -4.43
C ASP A 71 21.40 12.59 -3.80
N GLU A 72 20.86 13.60 -4.48
CA GLU A 72 20.76 14.97 -3.96
C GLU A 72 19.72 15.09 -2.84
N LEU A 73 18.78 14.13 -2.77
CA LEU A 73 17.70 14.13 -1.79
C LEU A 73 18.09 13.53 -0.44
N LYS A 74 19.30 12.97 -0.29
CA LYS A 74 19.79 12.34 0.95
C LYS A 74 19.78 13.29 2.16
N GLY A 75 19.95 14.59 1.94
CA GLY A 75 19.88 15.61 3.01
C GLY A 75 18.45 16.10 3.34
N SER A 76 17.44 15.69 2.57
CA SER A 76 16.09 16.24 2.66
C SER A 76 15.34 15.78 3.91
N ILE A 77 14.94 16.74 4.75
CA ILE A 77 14.09 16.49 5.92
C ILE A 77 12.77 15.83 5.49
N ARG A 78 12.21 16.21 4.34
CA ARG A 78 10.94 15.66 3.86
C ARG A 78 11.08 14.19 3.46
N VAL A 79 12.18 13.82 2.79
CA VAL A 79 12.49 12.42 2.45
C VAL A 79 12.65 11.61 3.73
N ARG A 80 13.46 12.10 4.67
CA ARG A 80 13.64 11.44 5.98
C ARG A 80 12.31 11.25 6.71
N SER A 81 11.47 12.29 6.79
CA SER A 81 10.17 12.22 7.45
C SER A 81 9.23 11.20 6.80
N HIS A 82 9.24 11.08 5.47
CA HIS A 82 8.45 10.05 4.79
C HIS A 82 9.03 8.65 5.05
N GLY A 83 10.35 8.48 4.93
CA GLY A 83 11.03 7.23 5.27
C GLY A 83 10.73 6.76 6.69
N LEU A 84 10.66 7.68 7.66
CA LEU A 84 10.31 7.36 9.04
C LEU A 84 8.89 6.82 9.20
N ARG A 85 7.93 7.24 8.35
CA ARG A 85 6.57 6.69 8.34
C ARG A 85 6.55 5.28 7.77
N VAL A 86 7.33 5.01 6.73
CA VAL A 86 7.49 3.66 6.17
C VAL A 86 8.13 2.73 7.21
N VAL A 87 9.21 3.19 7.86
CA VAL A 87 9.85 2.44 8.94
C VAL A 87 8.90 2.21 10.12
N ALA A 88 8.04 3.16 10.46
CA ALA A 88 7.03 2.97 11.49
C ALA A 88 6.01 1.87 11.11
N ALA A 89 5.53 1.86 9.87
CA ALA A 89 4.63 0.80 9.39
C ALA A 89 5.28 -0.58 9.43
N LEU A 90 6.54 -0.69 8.97
CA LEU A 90 7.31 -1.94 9.08
C LEU A 90 7.56 -2.35 10.54
N ASN A 91 7.78 -1.38 11.45
CA ASN A 91 7.93 -1.66 12.87
C ASN A 91 6.66 -2.29 13.45
N SER A 92 5.48 -1.77 13.10
CA SER A 92 4.21 -2.34 13.54
C SER A 92 3.99 -3.76 13.02
N VAL A 93 4.48 -4.10 11.82
CA VAL A 93 4.50 -5.49 11.35
C VAL A 93 5.37 -6.38 12.24
N VAL A 94 6.58 -5.92 12.59
CA VAL A 94 7.52 -6.66 13.44
C VAL A 94 6.98 -6.88 14.86
N GLU A 95 6.28 -5.89 15.40
CA GLU A 95 5.63 -5.96 16.73
C GLU A 95 4.48 -6.97 16.75
N ASN A 96 3.73 -7.09 15.65
CA ASN A 96 2.51 -7.92 15.57
C ASN A 96 2.71 -9.29 14.88
N LEU A 97 3.96 -9.78 14.73
CA LEU A 97 4.21 -11.09 14.11
C LEU A 97 3.53 -12.28 14.83
N ASP A 98 3.15 -12.12 16.09
CA ASP A 98 2.44 -13.13 16.88
C ASP A 98 0.94 -12.86 17.03
N ASP A 99 0.46 -11.67 16.64
CA ASP A 99 -0.95 -11.30 16.65
C ASP A 99 -1.43 -11.16 15.20
N ILE A 100 -1.89 -12.29 14.64
CA ILE A 100 -2.23 -12.38 13.23
C ILE A 100 -3.46 -11.53 12.88
N GLU A 101 -4.44 -11.45 13.79
CA GLU A 101 -5.65 -10.66 13.56
C GLU A 101 -5.32 -9.16 13.49
N CYS A 102 -4.54 -8.67 14.45
CA CYS A 102 -4.07 -7.28 14.45
C CYS A 102 -3.18 -6.98 13.23
N LEU A 103 -2.28 -7.91 12.87
CA LEU A 103 -1.42 -7.76 11.70
C LEU A 103 -2.24 -7.61 10.41
N LEU A 104 -3.24 -8.46 10.20
CA LEU A 104 -4.06 -8.42 8.99
C LEU A 104 -4.88 -7.13 8.91
N ASP A 105 -5.56 -6.74 9.98
CA ASP A 105 -6.36 -5.50 10.04
C ASP A 105 -5.52 -4.26 9.72
N MET A 106 -4.31 -4.17 10.30
CA MET A 106 -3.38 -3.08 10.01
C MET A 106 -2.95 -3.07 8.53
N LEU A 107 -2.64 -4.22 7.94
CA LEU A 107 -2.23 -4.31 6.53
C LEU A 107 -3.37 -3.91 5.59
N GLN A 108 -4.61 -4.26 5.92
CA GLN A 108 -5.79 -3.78 5.21
C GLN A 108 -5.90 -2.26 5.30
N HIS A 109 -5.78 -1.69 6.50
CA HIS A 109 -5.78 -0.24 6.67
C HIS A 109 -4.67 0.47 5.86
N ILE A 110 -3.48 -0.13 5.78
CA ILE A 110 -2.39 0.37 4.94
C ILE A 110 -2.82 0.38 3.47
N ALA A 111 -3.39 -0.71 2.96
CA ALA A 111 -3.86 -0.79 1.58
C ALA A 111 -4.89 0.30 1.26
N HIS A 112 -5.98 0.38 2.05
CA HIS A 112 -7.07 1.34 1.86
C HIS A 112 -6.61 2.79 1.97
N SER A 113 -5.68 3.09 2.88
CA SER A 113 -5.16 4.45 3.01
C SER A 113 -4.22 4.83 1.86
N HIS A 114 -3.47 3.88 1.29
CA HIS A 114 -2.49 4.15 0.23
C HIS A 114 -3.09 4.16 -1.17
N HIS A 115 -4.11 3.36 -1.44
CA HIS A 115 -4.76 3.29 -2.76
C HIS A 115 -5.11 4.68 -3.34
N PRO A 116 -5.80 5.60 -2.62
CA PRO A 116 -6.15 6.91 -3.16
C PRO A 116 -4.94 7.83 -3.39
N ARG A 117 -3.74 7.47 -2.95
CA ARG A 117 -2.51 8.26 -3.12
C ARG A 117 -1.78 7.95 -4.43
N GLY A 118 -2.18 6.89 -5.14
CA GLY A 118 -1.64 6.53 -6.45
C GLY A 118 -0.54 5.44 -6.54
N PRO A 119 0.09 4.93 -5.45
CA PRO A 119 0.89 3.71 -5.57
C PRO A 119 0.08 2.57 -6.20
N THR A 120 0.76 1.72 -6.97
CA THR A 120 0.16 0.58 -7.68
C THR A 120 0.65 -0.70 -7.02
N LYS A 121 0.04 -1.84 -7.34
CA LYS A 121 0.53 -3.16 -6.89
C LYS A 121 2.01 -3.34 -7.26
N LYS A 122 2.42 -2.92 -8.46
CA LYS A 122 3.83 -2.93 -8.91
C LYS A 122 4.76 -2.09 -8.03
N HIS A 123 4.32 -0.91 -7.57
CA HIS A 123 5.11 -0.11 -6.62
C HIS A 123 5.32 -0.86 -5.29
N PHE A 124 4.32 -1.60 -4.79
CA PHE A 124 4.49 -2.45 -3.60
C PHE A 124 5.35 -3.69 -3.86
N GLN A 125 5.29 -4.29 -5.04
CA GLN A 125 6.19 -5.38 -5.43
C GLN A 125 7.65 -4.91 -5.41
N ASP A 126 7.94 -3.76 -6.03
CA ASP A 126 9.28 -3.17 -6.07
C ASP A 126 9.81 -2.81 -4.69
N LEU A 127 8.93 -2.29 -3.83
CA LEU A 127 9.28 -1.94 -2.45
C LEU A 127 9.83 -3.15 -1.67
N GLY A 128 9.44 -4.39 -2.00
CA GLY A 128 10.01 -5.59 -1.40
C GLY A 128 11.50 -5.73 -1.69
N GLY A 129 11.89 -5.57 -2.95
CA GLY A 129 13.30 -5.56 -3.35
C GLY A 129 14.07 -4.39 -2.73
N VAL A 130 13.44 -3.22 -2.63
CA VAL A 130 14.01 -2.02 -1.99
C VAL A 130 14.29 -2.24 -0.51
N VAL A 131 13.38 -2.88 0.23
CA VAL A 131 13.57 -3.20 1.65
C VAL A 131 14.80 -4.10 1.83
N ILE A 132 14.92 -5.16 1.03
CA ILE A 132 16.08 -6.06 1.08
C ILE A 132 17.38 -5.34 0.71
N ALA A 133 17.41 -4.55 -0.37
CA ALA A 133 18.59 -3.77 -0.76
C ALA A 133 19.00 -2.75 0.32
N THR A 134 18.02 -2.21 1.05
CA THR A 134 18.27 -1.32 2.19
C THR A 134 18.87 -2.09 3.37
N PHE A 135 18.41 -3.31 3.64
CA PHE A 135 19.02 -4.18 4.64
C PHE A 135 20.44 -4.60 4.27
N GLU A 136 20.72 -4.91 3.01
CA GLU A 136 22.07 -5.24 2.54
C GLU A 136 23.07 -4.11 2.86
N GLN A 137 22.67 -2.86 2.61
CA GLN A 137 23.50 -1.68 2.88
C GLN A 137 23.60 -1.32 4.38
N SER A 138 22.53 -1.53 5.15
CA SER A 138 22.46 -1.10 6.57
C SER A 138 22.94 -2.15 7.57
N LEU A 139 22.71 -3.43 7.30
CA LEU A 139 23.08 -4.55 8.18
C LEU A 139 24.39 -5.20 7.74
N GLY A 140 24.77 -5.06 6.47
CA GLY A 140 25.98 -5.67 5.90
C GLY A 140 26.02 -7.18 6.18
N LYS A 141 27.12 -7.65 6.76
CA LYS A 141 27.34 -9.08 7.10
C LYS A 141 26.31 -9.67 8.08
N LYS A 142 25.50 -8.84 8.75
CA LYS A 142 24.44 -9.32 9.65
C LYS A 142 23.17 -9.76 8.91
N LEU A 143 23.02 -9.38 7.64
CA LEU A 143 21.98 -9.93 6.78
C LEU A 143 22.45 -11.28 6.25
N THR A 144 22.29 -12.32 7.06
CA THR A 144 22.53 -13.70 6.61
C THR A 144 21.43 -14.12 5.64
N GLU A 145 21.67 -15.21 4.91
CA GLU A 145 20.67 -15.77 3.99
C GLU A 145 19.36 -16.13 4.70
N ASP A 146 19.43 -16.70 5.91
CA ASP A 146 18.24 -17.00 6.72
C ASP A 146 17.46 -15.74 7.10
N VAL A 147 18.16 -14.66 7.47
CA VAL A 147 17.51 -13.38 7.79
C VAL A 147 16.86 -12.79 6.55
N LYS A 148 17.54 -12.82 5.40
CA LYS A 148 17.00 -12.36 4.11
C LYS A 148 15.74 -13.14 3.74
N ASN A 149 15.78 -14.47 3.83
CA ASN A 149 14.64 -15.34 3.50
C ASN A 149 13.45 -15.12 4.45
N ALA A 150 13.71 -14.93 5.75
CA ALA A 150 12.66 -14.59 6.71
C ALA A 150 11.97 -13.27 6.34
N TRP A 151 12.74 -12.24 5.96
CA TRP A 151 12.19 -10.95 5.51
C TRP A 151 11.46 -11.02 4.18
N VAL A 152 11.97 -11.78 3.21
CA VAL A 152 11.27 -12.01 1.94
C VAL A 152 9.91 -12.65 2.18
N LYS A 153 9.85 -13.67 3.06
CA LYS A 153 8.59 -14.31 3.43
C LYS A 153 7.64 -13.33 4.14
N ALA A 154 8.13 -12.58 5.13
CA ALA A 154 7.32 -11.59 5.84
C ALA A 154 6.78 -10.51 4.89
N TYR A 155 7.60 -10.02 3.96
CA TYR A 155 7.17 -9.06 2.94
C TYR A 155 6.15 -9.66 1.97
N GLY A 156 6.28 -10.95 1.63
CA GLY A 156 5.28 -11.66 0.83
C GLY A 156 3.90 -11.67 1.48
N VAL A 157 3.82 -11.74 2.81
CA VAL A 157 2.55 -11.59 3.54
C VAL A 157 1.99 -10.18 3.39
N ILE A 158 2.82 -9.15 3.57
CA ILE A 158 2.43 -7.74 3.36
C ILE A 158 1.86 -7.56 1.95
N LEU A 159 2.61 -8.00 0.94
CA LEU A 159 2.25 -7.84 -0.45
C LEU A 159 0.93 -8.55 -0.79
N SER A 160 0.77 -9.81 -0.35
CA SER A 160 -0.43 -10.59 -0.66
C SER A 160 -1.71 -9.97 -0.08
N VAL A 161 -1.64 -9.39 1.13
CA VAL A 161 -2.78 -8.65 1.70
C VAL A 161 -3.06 -7.37 0.91
N ILE A 162 -2.03 -6.58 0.61
CA ILE A 162 -2.21 -5.31 -0.12
C ILE A 162 -2.78 -5.53 -1.52
N GLU A 163 -2.27 -6.52 -2.26
CA GLU A 163 -2.76 -6.85 -3.61
C GLU A 163 -4.23 -7.27 -3.57
N LYS A 164 -4.59 -8.14 -2.64
CA LYS A 164 -5.98 -8.59 -2.44
C LYS A 164 -6.91 -7.41 -2.12
N GLU A 165 -6.51 -6.51 -1.22
CA GLU A 165 -7.33 -5.36 -0.86
C GLU A 165 -7.44 -4.35 -2.02
N TYR A 166 -6.39 -4.21 -2.83
CA TYR A 166 -6.48 -3.40 -4.05
C TYR A 166 -7.47 -4.01 -5.05
N ASP A 167 -7.47 -5.34 -5.24
CA ASP A 167 -8.48 -6.02 -6.07
C ASP A 167 -9.91 -5.74 -5.56
N VAL A 168 -10.12 -5.74 -4.24
CA VAL A 168 -11.43 -5.41 -3.63
C VAL A 168 -11.82 -3.96 -3.88
N ILE A 169 -10.90 -3.01 -3.68
CA ILE A 169 -11.18 -1.57 -3.88
C ILE A 169 -11.50 -1.30 -5.37
N GLU A 170 -10.70 -1.86 -6.28
CA GLU A 170 -10.88 -1.71 -7.73
C GLU A 170 -12.14 -2.43 -8.23
N GLY A 171 -12.48 -3.59 -7.64
CA GLY A 171 -13.71 -4.32 -7.93
C GLY A 171 -14.97 -3.58 -7.48
N ASN A 172 -14.97 -3.02 -6.27
CA ASN A 172 -16.09 -2.25 -5.72
C ASN A 172 -16.29 -0.91 -6.46
N ALA A 173 -15.22 -0.31 -6.99
CA ALA A 173 -15.31 0.89 -7.82
C ALA A 173 -16.00 0.65 -9.18
N ASN A 174 -16.13 -0.61 -9.62
CA ASN A 174 -16.84 -1.01 -10.83
C ASN A 174 -18.30 -1.44 -10.58
N GLU A 175 -18.78 -1.46 -9.33
CA GLU A 175 -20.22 -1.52 -9.05
C GLU A 175 -20.81 -0.11 -9.20
N PRO A 176 -21.88 0.09 -9.99
CA PRO A 176 -22.54 1.38 -10.06
C PRO A 176 -23.03 1.74 -8.66
N THR A 177 -22.66 2.93 -8.18
CA THR A 177 -23.15 3.38 -6.87
C THR A 177 -24.68 3.47 -6.90
N VAL A 178 -25.33 3.37 -5.74
CA VAL A 178 -26.80 3.56 -5.65
C VAL A 178 -27.24 4.91 -6.26
N GLU A 179 -26.38 5.93 -6.19
CA GLU A 179 -26.59 7.22 -6.86
C GLU A 179 -26.43 7.12 -8.38
N ASP A 180 -25.44 6.39 -8.89
CA ASP A 180 -25.29 6.16 -10.34
C ASP A 180 -26.45 5.34 -10.92
N ALA A 181 -26.97 4.37 -10.16
CA ALA A 181 -28.12 3.55 -10.54
C ALA A 181 -29.43 4.35 -10.50
N GLU A 182 -29.61 5.26 -9.54
CA GLU A 182 -30.79 6.13 -9.42
C GLU A 182 -30.80 7.24 -10.49
N VAL A 183 -29.63 7.77 -10.85
CA VAL A 183 -29.46 8.71 -11.97
C VAL A 183 -29.66 8.03 -13.33
N ALA A 184 -29.27 6.76 -13.47
CA ALA A 184 -29.55 5.99 -14.69
C ALA A 184 -31.06 5.72 -14.85
N LYS A 185 -31.75 5.36 -13.75
CA LYS A 185 -33.20 5.07 -13.76
C LYS A 185 -34.04 6.31 -14.07
N SER A 186 -33.66 7.47 -13.55
CA SER A 186 -34.33 8.75 -13.84
C SER A 186 -34.11 9.26 -15.27
N LYS A 187 -33.00 8.89 -15.92
CA LYS A 187 -32.75 9.21 -17.34
C LYS A 187 -33.56 8.32 -18.30
N GLU A 188 -33.89 7.10 -17.88
CA GLU A 188 -34.68 6.16 -18.69
C GLU A 188 -36.17 6.50 -18.62
N GLU A 189 -36.72 6.85 -17.44
CA GLU A 189 -38.11 7.32 -17.29
C GLU A 189 -38.39 8.65 -18.00
N ASN A 190 -37.40 9.54 -18.13
CA ASN A 190 -37.59 10.84 -18.78
C ASN A 190 -37.52 10.77 -20.31
N LYS A 191 -37.11 9.63 -20.87
CA LYS A 191 -37.07 9.41 -22.33
C LYS A 191 -38.41 8.90 -22.88
N GLU A 192 -39.24 8.29 -22.02
CA GLU A 192 -40.56 7.75 -22.40
C GLU A 192 -41.69 8.79 -22.32
N ASN A 193 -41.51 9.88 -21.56
CA ASN A 193 -42.50 10.96 -21.41
C ASN A 193 -42.30 12.19 -22.34
N GLY A 194 -41.27 12.18 -23.20
CA GLY A 194 -40.86 13.34 -24.01
C GLY A 194 -41.50 13.48 -25.39
N GLU A 195 -42.31 12.52 -25.84
CA GLU A 195 -42.83 12.47 -27.22
C GLU A 195 -44.36 12.55 -27.29
N VAL A 196 -44.97 13.66 -26.83
CA VAL A 196 -46.28 14.08 -27.36
C VAL A 196 -46.39 15.61 -27.37
N THR A 197 -46.81 16.13 -28.53
CA THR A 197 -47.26 17.50 -28.86
C THR A 197 -46.22 18.47 -29.44
N LYS A 198 -46.15 18.48 -30.78
CA LYS A 198 -46.17 19.71 -31.60
C LYS A 198 -46.67 19.36 -33.00
N GLU A 199 -47.98 19.45 -33.19
CA GLU A 199 -48.61 19.52 -34.51
C GLU A 199 -48.97 20.98 -34.84
N GLU A 200 -48.43 21.40 -35.98
CA GLU A 200 -49.02 22.20 -37.07
C GLU A 200 -49.53 23.64 -36.90
N GLY A 201 -49.15 24.45 -37.88
CA GLY A 201 -49.75 25.75 -38.18
C GLY A 201 -48.94 26.61 -39.15
N GLU A 202 -48.62 26.11 -40.36
CA GLU A 202 -48.15 26.93 -41.49
C GLU A 202 -49.29 27.81 -42.05
N GLY A 203 -48.97 29.04 -42.49
CA GLY A 203 -49.97 29.93 -43.10
C GLY A 203 -49.49 31.28 -43.63
N LYS A 204 -48.63 31.26 -44.67
CA LYS A 204 -48.63 32.13 -45.88
C LYS A 204 -48.71 33.69 -45.80
N THR A 205 -47.62 34.31 -46.29
CA THR A 205 -47.49 35.35 -47.35
C THR A 205 -48.13 36.75 -47.25
N GLY A 206 -47.28 37.78 -47.49
CA GLY A 206 -47.62 39.06 -48.15
C GLY A 206 -46.69 40.22 -47.73
N LYS A 207 -45.72 40.66 -48.56
CA LYS A 207 -45.77 41.76 -49.56
C LYS A 207 -45.44 43.15 -48.94
N VAL A 208 -44.21 43.68 -49.12
CA VAL A 208 -43.75 44.77 -50.04
C VAL A 208 -43.65 46.16 -49.38
N GLU A 209 -42.45 46.73 -49.52
CA GLU A 209 -41.99 48.13 -49.69
C GLU A 209 -42.58 49.31 -48.90
N GLU A 210 -41.61 50.20 -48.58
CA GLU A 210 -41.60 51.60 -48.13
C GLU A 210 -41.96 51.94 -46.67
#